data_AF-A0A9N9GD03-F1
#
_entry.id   AF-A0A9N9GD03-F1
#
_cell.length_a   1.000
_cell.length_b   1.000
_cell.length_c   1.000
_cell.angle_alpha   90.00
_cell.angle_beta   90.00
_cell.angle_gamma   90.00
#
_symmetry.space_group_name_H-M   'P 1'
#
loop_
_entity.id
_entity.type
_entity.pdbx_description
1 polymer ?
#
loop_
_entity_poly.entity_id
_entity_poly.type
_entity_poly.pdbx_seq_one_letter_code
_entity_poly.pdbx_strand_id
1 'polypeptide(L)'
;WQHNPATRASLQSIFMKLDKLAGKYCTGKETVAKLLPDKALDLDGSAVSVSDVGGLDLPDMCMECNLDEISQISQIIPLEEGIAAHKKKDHAKAWECFLAHAKLENATAKYWKGYYLWEGIGVEKDRVQARELFREAADNGGIADAQLHYAFSLVNNPLVKFDREIFLKYITKAADNNNPTAQYNLGEVYFYGKLNQKKDKELGIKYLRLAALNDQPKAKKLLQELGINGY
;
A
#
# COMPACT_ATOMS: atom_id res chain seq x y z
N TRP A 1 2.80 -10.49 -27.20
CA TRP A 1 1.60 -10.49 -26.35
C TRP A 1 1.51 -11.83 -25.64
N GLN A 2 1.42 -11.87 -24.31
CA GLN A 2 1.29 -13.14 -23.58
C GLN A 2 -0.16 -13.64 -23.69
N HIS A 3 -0.35 -14.83 -24.26
CA HIS A 3 -1.68 -15.40 -24.50
C HIS A 3 -2.41 -15.80 -23.21
N ASN A 4 -1.70 -16.11 -22.12
CA ASN A 4 -2.31 -16.48 -20.84
C ASN A 4 -2.80 -15.24 -20.06
N PRO A 5 -4.11 -15.08 -19.78
CA PRO A 5 -4.64 -13.96 -19.00
C PRO A 5 -4.10 -13.87 -17.57
N ALA A 6 -3.74 -15.00 -16.95
CA ALA A 6 -3.25 -15.04 -15.58
C ALA A 6 -1.81 -14.51 -15.41
N THR A 7 -1.04 -14.42 -16.51
CA THR A 7 0.32 -13.86 -16.48
C THR A 7 0.36 -12.39 -16.90
N ARG A 8 -0.78 -11.82 -17.29
CA ARG A 8 -0.88 -10.40 -17.65
C ARG A 8 -0.79 -9.57 -16.37
N ALA A 9 -0.09 -8.44 -16.46
CA ALA A 9 -0.15 -7.44 -15.40
C ALA A 9 -1.61 -6.99 -15.23
N SER A 10 -2.09 -6.94 -13.98
CA SER A 10 -3.42 -6.39 -13.71
C SER A 10 -3.49 -4.94 -14.16
N LEU A 11 -4.69 -4.47 -14.51
CA LEU A 11 -4.90 -3.07 -14.88
C LEU A 11 -4.37 -2.12 -13.78
N GLN A 12 -4.54 -2.50 -12.52
CA GLN A 12 -3.99 -1.82 -11.36
C GLN A 12 -2.45 -1.78 -11.35
N SER A 13 -1.79 -2.90 -11.68
CA SER A 13 -0.32 -2.97 -11.77
C SER A 13 0.22 -2.09 -12.90
N ILE A 14 -0.50 -2.04 -14.02
CA ILE A 14 -0.16 -1.19 -15.16
C ILE A 14 -0.32 0.27 -14.79
N PHE A 15 -1.45 0.65 -14.17
CA PHE A 15 -1.72 2.01 -13.74
C PHE A 15 -0.69 2.54 -12.75
N MET A 16 -0.38 1.77 -11.70
CA MET A 16 0.62 2.17 -10.70
C MET A 16 2.04 2.30 -11.28
N LYS A 17 2.39 1.45 -12.26
CA LYS A 17 3.68 1.57 -12.97
C LYS A 17 3.72 2.83 -13.83
N LEU A 18 2.62 3.13 -14.54
CA LEU A 18 2.51 4.33 -15.37
C LEU A 18 2.56 5.59 -14.52
N ASP A 19 1.85 5.64 -13.40
CA ASP A 19 1.84 6.78 -12.48
C ASP A 19 3.24 7.07 -11.91
N LYS A 20 3.94 6.01 -11.47
CA LYS A 20 5.33 6.12 -11.01
C LYS A 20 6.28 6.60 -12.12
N LEU A 21 6.08 6.16 -13.36
CA LEU A 21 6.87 6.62 -14.51
C LEU A 21 6.54 8.06 -14.88
N ALA A 22 5.25 8.44 -14.83
CA ALA A 22 4.80 9.81 -15.09
C ALA A 22 5.40 10.77 -14.06
N GLY A 23 5.37 10.44 -12.77
CA GLY A 23 6.03 11.26 -11.76
C GLY A 23 7.56 11.36 -11.93
N LYS A 24 8.21 10.32 -12.47
CA LYS A 24 9.66 10.30 -12.70
C LYS A 24 10.10 11.05 -13.96
N TYR A 25 9.32 10.96 -15.04
CA TYR A 25 9.73 11.43 -16.37
C TYR A 25 8.90 12.59 -16.90
N CYS A 26 7.69 12.81 -16.39
CA CYS A 26 6.81 13.92 -16.76
C CYS A 26 6.86 15.01 -15.69
N THR A 27 8.06 15.51 -15.38
CA THR A 27 8.21 16.70 -14.53
C THR A 27 8.19 17.95 -15.41
N GLY A 28 7.03 18.60 -15.48
CA GLY A 28 6.89 20.01 -15.81
C GLY A 28 7.49 20.46 -17.15
N LYS A 29 6.79 20.17 -18.24
CA LYS A 29 6.57 21.11 -19.36
C LYS A 29 5.47 20.50 -20.22
N GLU A 30 4.47 21.31 -20.55
CA GLU A 30 3.49 21.00 -21.59
C GLU A 30 4.24 20.75 -22.92
N THR A 31 4.72 19.54 -23.14
CA THR A 31 4.84 19.03 -24.49
C THR A 31 3.49 18.42 -24.79
N VAL A 32 2.58 19.25 -25.30
CA VAL A 32 1.52 18.78 -26.19
C VAL A 32 2.24 17.86 -27.16
N ALA A 33 2.01 16.55 -27.03
CA ALA A 33 2.56 15.60 -27.98
C ALA A 33 2.07 16.09 -29.34
N LYS A 34 3.00 16.57 -30.18
CA LYS A 34 2.69 16.87 -31.57
C LYS A 34 2.22 15.56 -32.15
N LEU A 35 0.92 15.38 -32.24
CA LEU A 35 0.32 14.31 -33.02
C LEU A 35 0.93 14.47 -34.41
N LEU A 36 1.72 13.47 -34.82
CA LEU A 36 2.16 13.39 -36.20
C LEU A 36 0.89 13.25 -37.05
N PRO A 37 0.81 13.93 -38.20
CA PRO A 37 -0.36 13.81 -39.06
C PRO A 37 -0.59 12.33 -39.41
N ASP A 38 -1.85 11.93 -39.41
CA ASP A 38 -2.26 10.59 -39.82
C ASP A 38 -1.67 10.28 -41.20
N LYS A 39 -1.05 9.09 -41.31
CA LYS A 39 -0.42 8.47 -42.50
C LYS A 39 1.10 8.59 -42.69
N ALA A 40 1.90 8.73 -41.62
CA ALA A 40 3.37 8.70 -41.76
C ALA A 40 4.01 7.29 -41.80
N LEU A 41 3.23 6.20 -41.93
CA LEU A 41 3.76 4.83 -42.06
C LEU A 41 2.94 4.05 -43.09
N ASP A 42 3.29 4.23 -44.36
CA ASP A 42 2.91 3.28 -45.41
C ASP A 42 3.76 2.01 -45.23
N LEU A 43 3.15 0.95 -44.70
CA LEU A 43 3.61 -0.41 -44.96
C LEU A 43 2.95 -0.84 -46.29
N ASP A 44 3.84 -0.98 -47.28
CA ASP A 44 3.68 -1.53 -48.63
C ASP A 44 2.43 -1.16 -49.44
N GLY A 45 2.54 -0.04 -50.16
CA GLY A 45 1.61 0.40 -51.22
C GLY A 45 1.42 -0.61 -52.37
N SER A 46 0.63 -1.65 -52.11
CA SER A 46 0.12 -2.59 -53.11
C SER A 46 -1.41 -2.58 -53.03
N ALA A 47 -2.07 -2.14 -54.11
CA ALA A 47 -3.51 -2.22 -54.24
C ALA A 47 -3.92 -3.70 -54.40
N VAL A 48 -4.35 -4.34 -53.32
CA VAL A 48 -5.09 -5.59 -53.40
C VAL A 48 -6.57 -5.24 -53.48
N SER A 49 -7.15 -5.42 -54.66
CA SER A 49 -8.60 -5.44 -54.83
C SER A 49 -9.16 -6.67 -54.13
N VAL A 50 -9.60 -6.52 -52.88
CA VAL A 50 -10.38 -7.55 -52.19
C VAL A 50 -11.85 -7.25 -52.47
N SER A 51 -12.47 -8.13 -53.26
CA SER A 51 -13.89 -8.11 -53.54
C SER A 51 -14.70 -8.28 -52.25
N ASP A 52 -15.59 -7.34 -52.04
CA ASP A 52 -16.63 -7.32 -51.02
C ASP A 52 -17.58 -8.52 -51.16
N VAL A 53 -17.39 -9.53 -50.32
CA VAL A 53 -18.36 -10.61 -50.09
C VAL A 53 -18.14 -11.16 -48.68
N GLY A 54 -18.84 -10.57 -47.72
CA GLY A 54 -18.88 -11.10 -46.36
C GLY A 54 -19.45 -10.14 -45.35
N GLY A 55 -20.76 -9.90 -45.41
CA GLY A 55 -21.51 -9.25 -44.33
C GLY A 55 -21.39 -10.08 -43.05
N LEU A 56 -20.50 -9.66 -42.17
CA LEU A 56 -20.57 -9.94 -40.75
C LEU A 56 -20.92 -8.62 -40.09
N ASP A 57 -22.22 -8.44 -39.81
CA ASP A 57 -22.72 -7.39 -38.94
C ASP A 57 -22.03 -7.53 -37.58
N LEU A 58 -20.92 -6.82 -37.41
CA LEU A 58 -20.43 -6.48 -36.09
C LEU A 58 -21.51 -5.61 -35.45
N PRO A 59 -22.00 -5.98 -34.25
CA PRO A 59 -22.99 -5.16 -33.57
C PRO A 59 -22.39 -3.76 -33.42
N ASP A 60 -23.18 -2.76 -33.80
CA ASP A 60 -22.92 -1.35 -33.55
C ASP A 60 -22.71 -1.19 -32.04
N MET A 61 -21.46 -1.28 -31.60
CA MET A 61 -21.08 -0.91 -30.26
C MET A 61 -21.13 0.61 -30.26
N CYS A 62 -22.31 1.16 -30.02
CA CYS A 62 -22.50 2.57 -29.71
C CYS A 62 -21.50 2.94 -28.60
N MET A 63 -20.34 3.48 -28.99
CA MET A 63 -19.47 4.26 -28.13
C MET A 63 -20.15 5.61 -27.92
N GLU A 64 -21.34 5.60 -27.31
CA GLU A 64 -21.74 6.69 -26.46
C GLU A 64 -21.02 6.48 -25.12
N CYS A 65 -19.69 6.60 -25.15
CA CYS A 65 -18.94 6.91 -23.95
C CYS A 65 -19.32 8.35 -23.61
N ASN A 66 -20.38 8.49 -22.82
CA ASN A 66 -20.90 9.78 -22.42
C ASN A 66 -19.80 10.50 -21.63
N LEU A 67 -19.08 11.43 -22.28
CA LEU A 67 -18.00 12.20 -21.67
C LEU A 67 -18.48 13.04 -20.48
N ASP A 68 -19.79 13.25 -20.35
CA ASP A 68 -20.39 13.93 -19.21
C ASP A 68 -20.39 13.08 -17.93
N GLU A 69 -20.30 11.74 -18.00
CA GLU A 69 -20.03 10.90 -16.81
C GLU A 69 -18.57 11.00 -16.34
N ILE A 70 -17.66 11.45 -17.22
CA ILE A 70 -16.25 11.72 -16.89
C ILE A 70 -16.11 13.06 -16.15
N SER A 71 -17.13 13.93 -16.20
CA SER A 71 -17.13 15.23 -15.48
C SER A 71 -17.13 15.07 -13.95
N GLN A 72 -17.53 13.90 -13.43
CA GLN A 72 -17.48 13.58 -12.01
C GLN A 72 -16.22 12.82 -11.57
N ILE A 73 -15.16 12.81 -12.38
CA ILE A 73 -13.83 12.49 -11.85
C ILE A 73 -13.42 13.67 -10.97
N SER A 74 -13.93 13.71 -9.73
CA SER A 74 -13.32 14.47 -8.65
C SER A 74 -11.85 14.06 -8.66
N GLN A 75 -10.95 14.99 -9.01
CA GLN A 75 -9.52 14.72 -9.05
C GLN A 75 -9.12 14.06 -7.73
N ILE A 76 -8.79 12.77 -7.78
CA ILE A 76 -8.46 12.01 -6.58
C ILE A 76 -7.20 12.64 -6.02
N ILE A 77 -7.28 13.16 -4.80
CA ILE A 77 -6.12 13.74 -4.10
C ILE A 77 -4.99 12.71 -4.11
N PRO A 78 -3.78 13.04 -4.58
CA PRO A 78 -2.65 12.12 -4.55
C PRO A 78 -2.40 11.57 -3.15
N LEU A 79 -2.00 10.31 -3.05
CA LEU A 79 -1.85 9.64 -1.76
C LEU A 79 -0.84 10.36 -0.85
N GLU A 80 0.24 10.88 -1.43
CA GLU A 80 1.27 11.65 -0.75
C GLU A 80 0.70 12.93 -0.13
N GLU A 81 -0.24 13.57 -0.83
CA GLU A 81 -0.92 14.76 -0.34
C GLU A 81 -1.89 14.42 0.80
N GLY A 82 -2.58 13.28 0.74
CA GLY A 82 -3.37 12.77 1.87
C GLY A 82 -2.50 12.47 3.11
N ILE A 83 -1.33 11.87 2.92
CA ILE A 83 -0.37 11.63 4.00
C ILE A 83 0.16 12.96 4.56
N ALA A 84 0.44 13.94 3.70
CA ALA A 84 0.85 15.27 4.13
C ALA A 84 -0.26 16.01 4.89
N ALA A 85 -1.51 15.87 4.45
CA ALA A 85 -2.69 16.43 5.13
C ALA A 85 -2.84 15.84 6.54
N HIS A 86 -2.67 14.54 6.70
CA HIS A 86 -2.64 13.90 8.03
C HIS A 86 -1.56 14.51 8.93
N LYS A 87 -0.33 14.69 8.43
CA LYS A 87 0.77 15.32 9.19
C LYS A 87 0.46 16.78 9.59
N LYS A 88 -0.28 17.50 8.74
CA LYS A 88 -0.77 18.87 9.01
C LYS A 88 -2.03 18.89 9.87
N LYS A 89 -2.57 17.74 10.29
CA LYS A 89 -3.82 17.57 11.03
C LYS A 89 -5.08 18.01 10.25
N ASP A 90 -4.99 18.06 8.93
CA ASP A 90 -6.15 18.20 8.06
C ASP A 90 -6.79 16.82 7.85
N HIS A 91 -7.55 16.38 8.85
CA HIS A 91 -8.09 15.03 8.93
C HIS A 91 -9.19 14.76 7.91
N ALA A 92 -9.98 15.77 7.55
CA ALA A 92 -11.05 15.62 6.55
C ALA A 92 -10.45 15.31 5.17
N LYS A 93 -9.48 16.13 4.73
CA LYS A 93 -8.79 15.93 3.45
C LYS A 93 -8.04 14.61 3.40
N ALA A 94 -7.35 14.26 4.50
CA ALA A 94 -6.65 12.99 4.60
C ALA A 94 -7.62 11.80 4.51
N TRP A 95 -8.75 11.87 5.22
CA TRP A 95 -9.76 10.82 5.20
C TRP A 95 -10.36 10.61 3.80
N GLU A 96 -10.73 11.68 3.11
CA GLU A 96 -11.26 11.60 1.73
C GLU A 96 -10.25 10.95 0.79
N CYS A 97 -8.98 11.35 0.87
CA CYS A 97 -7.89 10.75 0.11
C CYS A 97 -7.75 9.24 0.42
N PHE A 98 -7.67 8.86 1.69
CA PHE A 98 -7.51 7.45 2.06
C PHE A 98 -8.72 6.61 1.68
N LEU A 99 -9.93 7.17 1.77
CA LEU A 99 -11.15 6.50 1.36
C LEU A 99 -11.15 6.24 -0.16
N ALA A 100 -10.79 7.24 -0.97
CA ALA A 100 -10.73 7.12 -2.42
C ALA A 100 -9.69 6.09 -2.86
N HIS A 101 -8.46 6.18 -2.34
CA HIS A 101 -7.39 5.23 -2.69
C HIS A 101 -7.62 3.82 -2.14
N ALA A 102 -8.27 3.67 -0.98
CA ALA A 102 -8.63 2.36 -0.46
C ALA A 102 -9.68 1.65 -1.34
N LYS A 103 -10.61 2.40 -1.97
CA LYS A 103 -11.55 1.85 -2.98
C LYS A 103 -10.82 1.36 -4.23
N LEU A 104 -9.67 1.95 -4.55
CA LEU A 104 -8.77 1.51 -5.62
C LEU A 104 -7.80 0.40 -5.17
N GLU A 105 -8.09 -0.25 -4.04
CA GLU A 105 -7.31 -1.37 -3.50
C GLU A 105 -5.84 -1.01 -3.17
N ASN A 106 -5.53 0.27 -2.95
CA ASN A 106 -4.19 0.68 -2.55
C ASN A 106 -3.92 0.28 -1.08
N ALA A 107 -2.89 -0.54 -0.86
CA ALA A 107 -2.61 -1.09 0.47
C ALA A 107 -2.20 -0.03 1.51
N THR A 108 -1.45 0.99 1.12
CA THR A 108 -1.07 2.10 2.02
C THR A 108 -2.30 2.90 2.43
N ALA A 109 -3.22 3.15 1.50
CA ALA A 109 -4.48 3.82 1.80
C ALA A 109 -5.39 2.97 2.70
N LYS A 110 -5.45 1.65 2.48
CA LYS A 110 -6.16 0.72 3.38
C LYS A 110 -5.60 0.77 4.79
N TYR A 111 -4.27 0.80 4.95
CA TYR A 111 -3.63 1.00 6.24
C TYR A 111 -4.09 2.32 6.90
N TRP A 112 -3.99 3.45 6.21
CA TRP A 112 -4.38 4.75 6.78
C TRP A 112 -5.87 4.84 7.09
N LYS A 113 -6.73 4.31 6.23
CA LYS A 113 -8.17 4.20 6.50
C LYS A 113 -8.42 3.37 7.77
N GLY A 114 -7.76 2.22 7.90
CA GLY A 114 -7.83 1.39 9.10
C GLY A 114 -7.36 2.15 10.35
N TYR A 115 -6.30 2.94 10.24
CA TYR A 115 -5.78 3.76 11.33
C TYR A 115 -6.81 4.81 11.80
N TYR A 116 -7.46 5.50 10.87
CA TYR A 116 -8.48 6.51 11.19
C TYR A 116 -9.71 5.89 11.88
N LEU A 117 -10.15 4.71 11.44
CA LEU A 117 -11.26 3.97 12.07
C LEU A 117 -10.87 3.40 13.44
N TRP A 118 -9.62 2.99 13.60
CA TRP A 118 -9.11 2.46 14.87
C TRP A 118 -9.06 3.54 15.96
N GLU A 119 -8.52 4.71 15.60
CA GLU A 119 -8.33 5.85 16.50
C GLU A 119 -9.56 6.77 16.59
N GLY A 120 -10.48 6.70 15.63
CA GLY A 120 -11.67 7.56 15.56
C GLY A 120 -11.34 9.00 15.16
N ILE A 121 -10.43 9.18 14.21
CA ILE A 121 -9.94 10.50 13.80
C ILE A 121 -10.89 11.07 12.75
N GLY A 122 -11.76 11.99 13.15
CA GLY A 122 -12.74 12.62 12.23
C GLY A 122 -13.82 11.67 11.71
N VAL A 123 -13.86 10.44 12.20
CA VAL A 123 -14.83 9.38 11.85
C VAL A 123 -15.20 8.57 13.09
N GLU A 124 -16.35 7.89 13.03
CA GLU A 124 -16.75 6.96 14.09
C GLU A 124 -15.76 5.78 14.19
N LYS A 125 -15.51 5.33 15.42
CA LYS A 125 -14.60 4.22 15.67
C LYS A 125 -15.20 2.91 15.20
N ASP A 126 -14.50 2.23 14.30
CA ASP A 126 -14.80 0.86 13.91
C ASP A 126 -13.53 0.00 13.95
N ARG A 127 -13.29 -0.62 15.11
CA ARG A 127 -12.12 -1.49 15.32
C ARG A 127 -12.21 -2.82 14.59
N VAL A 128 -13.41 -3.26 14.20
CA VAL A 128 -13.60 -4.50 13.45
C VAL A 128 -13.18 -4.26 12.01
N GLN A 129 -13.73 -3.23 11.38
CA GLN A 129 -13.34 -2.83 10.02
C GLN A 129 -11.87 -2.43 9.93
N ALA A 130 -11.35 -1.68 10.91
CA ALA A 130 -9.94 -1.31 10.96
C ALA A 130 -9.00 -2.52 10.95
N ARG A 131 -9.31 -3.56 11.74
CA ARG A 131 -8.51 -4.78 11.80
C ARG A 131 -8.49 -5.54 10.47
N GLU A 132 -9.63 -5.64 9.80
CA GLU A 132 -9.68 -6.26 8.46
C GLU A 132 -8.84 -5.47 7.45
N LEU A 133 -8.94 -4.13 7.46
CA LEU A 133 -8.10 -3.27 6.62
C LEU A 133 -6.61 -3.42 6.93
N PHE A 134 -6.22 -3.54 8.20
CA PHE A 134 -4.84 -3.82 8.58
C PHE A 134 -4.38 -5.19 8.08
N ARG A 135 -5.22 -6.22 8.18
CA ARG A 135 -4.93 -7.57 7.67
C ARG A 135 -4.69 -7.54 6.17
N GLU A 136 -5.60 -6.91 5.42
CA GLU A 136 -5.48 -6.78 3.97
C GLU A 136 -4.22 -6.02 3.56
N ALA A 137 -3.93 -4.88 4.19
CA ALA A 137 -2.72 -4.11 3.91
C ALA A 137 -1.44 -4.85 4.31
N ALA A 138 -1.48 -5.64 5.38
CA ALA A 138 -0.36 -6.44 5.86
C ALA A 138 -0.02 -7.61 4.93
N ASP A 139 -1.04 -8.31 4.43
CA ASP A 139 -0.86 -9.52 3.62
C ASP A 139 -0.73 -9.22 2.12
N ASN A 140 -1.50 -8.28 1.57
CA ASN A 140 -1.47 -7.97 0.14
C ASN A 140 -0.45 -6.89 -0.22
N GLY A 141 -0.23 -5.93 0.67
CA GLY A 141 0.69 -4.80 0.45
C GLY A 141 2.05 -4.93 1.14
N GLY A 142 2.19 -5.87 2.08
CA GLY A 142 3.41 -5.98 2.88
C GLY A 142 3.71 -4.75 3.74
N ILE A 143 2.70 -3.92 4.05
CA ILE A 143 2.91 -2.66 4.79
C ILE A 143 3.31 -3.00 6.23
N ALA A 144 4.54 -2.61 6.60
CA ALA A 144 5.13 -2.96 7.88
C ALA A 144 4.31 -2.44 9.08
N ASP A 145 3.80 -1.20 8.98
CA ASP A 145 2.92 -0.63 9.99
C ASP A 145 1.58 -1.38 10.07
N ALA A 146 1.02 -1.83 8.95
CA ALA A 146 -0.21 -2.62 8.97
C ALA A 146 -0.02 -3.98 9.62
N GLN A 147 1.13 -4.64 9.38
CA GLN A 147 1.49 -5.90 10.04
C GLN A 147 1.58 -5.73 11.56
N LEU A 148 2.24 -4.65 12.01
CA LEU A 148 2.30 -4.28 13.42
C LEU A 148 0.90 -4.05 14.01
N HIS A 149 0.10 -3.18 13.38
CA HIS A 149 -1.23 -2.82 13.88
C HIS A 149 -2.17 -4.03 13.87
N TYR A 150 -2.10 -4.89 12.86
CA TYR A 150 -2.87 -6.13 12.83
C TYR A 150 -2.49 -7.02 14.02
N ALA A 151 -1.20 -7.26 14.26
CA ALA A 151 -0.76 -8.06 15.40
C ALA A 151 -1.29 -7.52 16.73
N PHE A 152 -1.13 -6.22 16.98
CA PHE A 152 -1.61 -5.59 18.21
C PHE A 152 -3.13 -5.52 18.30
N SER A 153 -3.86 -5.49 17.18
CA SER A 153 -5.32 -5.53 17.17
C SER A 153 -5.91 -6.85 17.67
N LEU A 154 -5.10 -7.92 17.71
CA LEU A 154 -5.49 -9.23 18.24
C LEU A 154 -5.25 -9.33 19.75
N VAL A 155 -4.48 -8.41 20.33
CA VAL A 155 -4.24 -8.34 21.77
C VAL A 155 -5.47 -7.73 22.44
N ASN A 156 -6.02 -8.39 23.46
CA ASN A 156 -7.20 -7.94 24.22
C ASN A 156 -8.48 -7.75 23.38
N ASN A 157 -8.63 -8.50 22.29
CA ASN A 157 -9.87 -8.52 21.53
C ASN A 157 -10.90 -9.44 22.22
N PRO A 158 -12.07 -8.93 22.67
CA PRO A 158 -13.08 -9.77 23.32
C PRO A 158 -13.69 -10.81 22.36
N LEU A 159 -13.62 -10.58 21.05
CA LEU A 159 -14.17 -11.46 20.02
C LEU A 159 -13.17 -12.50 19.49
N VAL A 160 -11.87 -12.32 19.76
CA VAL A 160 -10.81 -13.19 19.23
C VAL A 160 -9.88 -13.60 20.35
N LYS A 161 -9.79 -14.90 20.61
CA LYS A 161 -8.81 -15.45 21.55
C LYS A 161 -7.40 -15.08 21.08
N PHE A 162 -6.62 -14.46 21.95
CA PHE A 162 -5.25 -14.07 21.64
C PHE A 162 -4.40 -15.29 21.29
N ASP A 163 -3.93 -15.32 20.04
CA ASP A 163 -3.01 -16.32 19.52
C ASP A 163 -1.59 -15.73 19.45
N ARG A 164 -0.70 -16.30 20.26
CA ARG A 164 0.70 -15.86 20.38
C ARG A 164 1.49 -16.14 19.11
N GLU A 165 1.20 -17.24 18.42
CA GLU A 165 1.92 -17.62 17.20
C GLU A 165 1.57 -16.67 16.07
N ILE A 166 0.28 -16.32 15.93
CA ILE A 166 -0.17 -15.31 14.96
C ILE A 166 0.45 -13.95 15.29
N PHE A 167 0.43 -13.54 16.57
CA PHE A 167 1.06 -12.28 16.99
C PHE A 167 2.54 -12.23 16.62
N LEU A 168 3.31 -13.27 16.99
CA LEU A 168 4.74 -13.36 16.69
C LEU A 168 4.97 -13.37 15.17
N LYS A 169 4.18 -14.11 14.40
CA LYS A 169 4.28 -14.14 12.93
C LYS A 169 4.18 -12.74 12.32
N TYR A 170 3.18 -11.95 12.70
CA TYR A 170 3.01 -10.61 12.11
C TYR A 170 4.01 -9.58 12.65
N ILE A 171 4.39 -9.68 13.92
CA ILE A 171 5.47 -8.84 14.47
C ILE A 171 6.82 -9.14 13.79
N THR A 172 7.13 -10.41 13.52
CA THR A 172 8.31 -10.81 12.75
C THR A 172 8.27 -10.25 11.33
N LYS A 173 7.15 -10.41 10.61
CA LYS A 173 6.97 -9.79 9.28
C LYS A 173 7.23 -8.28 9.32
N ALA A 174 6.65 -7.58 10.31
CA ALA A 174 6.83 -6.14 10.45
C ALA A 174 8.29 -5.75 10.73
N ALA A 175 8.99 -6.51 11.58
CA ALA A 175 10.38 -6.26 11.90
C ALA A 175 11.32 -6.51 10.72
N ASP A 176 11.06 -7.57 9.95
CA ASP A 176 11.78 -7.89 8.71
C ASP A 176 11.55 -6.82 7.63
N ASN A 177 10.37 -6.19 7.63
CA ASN A 177 10.05 -5.02 6.82
C ASN A 177 10.49 -3.69 7.46
N ASN A 178 11.51 -3.72 8.33
CA ASN A 178 12.13 -2.55 8.97
C ASN A 178 11.21 -1.69 9.83
N ASN A 179 10.12 -2.23 10.39
CA ASN A 179 9.34 -1.48 11.36
C ASN A 179 10.10 -1.37 12.70
N PRO A 180 10.53 -0.16 13.14
CA PRO A 180 11.32 0.01 14.35
C PRO A 180 10.59 -0.47 15.61
N THR A 181 9.29 -0.24 15.67
CA THR A 181 8.46 -0.66 16.81
C THR A 181 8.36 -2.18 16.88
N ALA A 182 8.20 -2.87 15.75
CA ALA A 182 8.19 -4.32 15.70
C ALA A 182 9.56 -4.92 16.09
N GLN A 183 10.66 -4.37 15.57
CA GLN A 183 12.02 -4.77 15.93
C GLN A 183 12.26 -4.63 17.44
N TYR A 184 11.83 -3.52 18.05
CA TYR A 184 11.91 -3.34 19.50
C TYR A 184 11.11 -4.41 20.27
N ASN A 185 9.87 -4.69 19.84
CA ASN A 185 9.03 -5.69 20.50
C ASN A 185 9.65 -7.10 20.40
N LEU A 186 10.19 -7.51 19.24
CA LEU A 186 10.93 -8.78 19.12
C LEU A 186 12.19 -8.80 19.99
N GLY A 187 12.90 -7.67 20.02
CA GLY A 187 14.05 -7.49 20.91
C GLY A 187 13.70 -7.82 22.35
N GLU A 188 12.61 -7.25 22.86
CA GLU A 188 12.12 -7.56 24.22
C GLU A 188 11.65 -9.01 24.37
N VAL A 189 11.00 -9.58 23.36
CA VAL A 189 10.55 -10.98 23.38
C VAL A 189 11.71 -11.92 23.57
N TYR A 190 12.75 -11.82 22.74
CA TYR A 190 13.92 -12.70 22.84
C TYR A 190 14.80 -12.37 24.06
N PHE A 191 15.02 -11.09 24.35
CA PHE A 191 15.89 -10.69 25.46
C PHE A 191 15.37 -11.12 26.83
N TYR A 192 14.04 -11.02 27.06
CA TYR A 192 13.42 -11.40 28.33
C TYR A 192 12.74 -12.77 28.32
N GLY A 193 12.59 -13.41 27.16
CA GLY A 193 11.82 -14.66 27.01
C GLY A 193 10.31 -14.46 27.18
N LYS A 194 9.75 -13.36 26.64
CA LYS A 194 8.30 -13.08 26.71
C LYS A 194 7.53 -13.99 25.73
N LEU A 195 6.20 -14.03 25.87
CA LEU A 195 5.31 -14.77 24.97
C LEU A 195 5.62 -16.28 24.84
N ASN A 196 6.21 -16.88 25.88
CA ASN A 196 6.70 -18.27 25.89
C ASN A 196 7.82 -18.57 24.90
N GLN A 197 8.51 -17.54 24.40
CA GLN A 197 9.72 -17.74 23.60
C GLN A 197 10.92 -18.02 24.49
N LYS A 198 11.83 -18.88 24.00
CA LYS A 198 13.09 -19.14 24.69
C LYS A 198 13.90 -17.85 24.74
N LYS A 199 14.42 -17.55 25.93
CA LYS A 199 15.30 -16.40 26.13
C LYS A 199 16.57 -16.56 25.28
N ASP A 200 16.80 -15.58 24.43
CA ASP A 200 17.98 -15.42 23.59
C ASP A 200 18.43 -13.95 23.66
N LYS A 201 19.45 -13.69 24.47
CA LYS A 201 19.93 -12.33 24.70
C LYS A 201 20.63 -11.75 23.47
N GLU A 202 21.36 -12.56 22.72
CA GLU A 202 22.11 -12.09 21.56
C GLU A 202 21.16 -11.69 20.43
N LEU A 203 20.17 -12.54 20.15
CA LEU A 203 19.13 -12.23 19.17
C LEU A 203 18.28 -11.03 19.61
N GLY A 204 17.93 -10.96 20.90
CA GLY A 204 17.23 -9.81 21.47
C GLY A 204 18.00 -8.49 21.28
N ILE A 205 19.29 -8.47 21.62
CA ILE A 205 20.16 -7.30 21.42
C ILE A 205 20.28 -6.94 19.94
N LYS A 206 20.37 -7.93 19.03
CA LYS A 206 20.41 -7.69 17.59
C LYS A 206 19.18 -6.91 17.11
N TYR A 207 17.98 -7.36 17.50
CA TYR A 207 16.74 -6.65 17.14
C TYR A 207 16.63 -5.28 17.80
N LEU A 208 17.06 -5.12 19.05
CA LEU A 208 17.10 -3.81 19.72
C LEU A 208 18.04 -2.84 19.00
N ARG A 209 19.21 -3.29 18.52
CA ARG A 209 20.12 -2.45 17.73
C ARG A 209 19.50 -2.02 16.40
N LEU A 210 18.83 -2.93 15.70
CA LEU A 210 18.10 -2.59 14.46
C LEU A 210 17.01 -1.55 14.72
N ALA A 211 16.25 -1.70 15.81
CA ALA A 211 15.25 -0.71 16.20
C ALA A 211 15.89 0.64 16.52
N ALA A 212 17.01 0.66 17.23
CA ALA A 212 17.73 1.88 17.59
C ALA A 212 18.32 2.59 16.35
N LEU A 213 18.85 1.84 15.37
CA LEU A 213 19.31 2.36 14.08
C LEU A 213 18.18 3.04 13.29
N ASN A 214 16.95 2.54 13.44
CA ASN A 214 15.74 3.12 12.85
C ASN A 214 15.05 4.12 13.80
N ASP A 215 15.82 4.80 14.64
CA ASP A 215 15.39 5.88 15.55
C ASP A 215 14.32 5.51 16.58
N GLN A 216 14.21 4.22 16.96
CA GLN A 216 13.27 3.82 18.02
C GLN A 216 13.79 4.28 19.41
N PRO A 217 13.08 5.17 20.11
CA PRO A 217 13.58 5.82 21.33
C PRO A 217 13.68 4.89 22.55
N LYS A 218 12.72 3.98 22.72
CA LYS A 218 12.74 2.96 23.79
C LYS A 218 13.89 1.96 23.59
N ALA A 219 14.20 1.62 22.34
CA ALA A 219 15.33 0.73 22.02
C ALA A 219 16.67 1.41 22.36
N LYS A 220 16.86 2.67 21.96
CA LYS A 220 18.05 3.47 22.32
C LYS A 220 18.20 3.56 23.85
N LYS A 221 17.12 3.91 24.55
CA LYS A 221 17.12 4.00 26.02
C LYS A 221 17.48 2.66 26.67
N LEU A 222 16.85 1.57 26.24
CA LEU A 222 17.10 0.25 26.80
C LEU A 222 18.55 -0.22 26.55
N LEU A 223 19.11 0.01 25.36
CA LEU A 223 20.49 -0.35 25.08
C LEU A 223 21.49 0.47 25.92
N GLN A 224 21.20 1.76 26.13
CA GLN A 224 21.98 2.63 27.01
C GLN A 224 21.94 2.13 28.47
N GLU A 225 20.77 1.73 28.98
CA GLU A 225 20.62 1.12 30.31
C GLU A 225 21.40 -0.20 30.43
N LEU A 226 21.53 -0.94 29.33
CA LEU A 226 22.32 -2.17 29.25
C LEU A 226 23.83 -1.93 29.06
N GLY A 227 24.28 -0.67 28.97
CA GLY A 227 25.69 -0.32 28.75
C GLY A 227 26.22 -0.68 27.36
N ILE A 228 25.32 -0.91 26.40
CA ILE A 228 25.67 -1.24 25.01
C ILE A 228 25.62 0.07 24.23
N ASN A 229 26.77 0.57 23.78
CA ASN A 229 26.90 1.76 22.94
C ASN A 229 27.42 1.32 21.56
N GLY A 230 26.79 1.73 20.46
CA GLY A 230 27.23 1.38 19.09
C GLY A 230 26.10 0.97 18.15
N TYR A 231 25.15 1.87 17.94
CA TYR A 231 24.03 1.80 16.99
C TYR A 231 23.74 3.21 16.50
#